data_AF-A0A2R4JRU2-F1
#
_entry.id   AF-A0A2R4JRU2-F1
#
_cell.length_a   1.000
_cell.length_b   1.000
_cell.length_c   1.000
_cell.angle_alpha   90.00
_cell.angle_beta   90.00
_cell.angle_gamma   90.00
#
_symmetry.space_group_name_H-M   'P 1'
#
loop_
_entity.id
_entity.type
_entity.pdbx_description
1 polymer ?
#
loop_
_entity_poly.entity_id
_entity_poly.type
_entity_poly.pdbx_seq_one_letter_code
_entity_poly.pdbx_strand_id
1 'polypeptide(L)'
;MAVEVEVANELHRLRARMPQLTGALAAGADGLVLAQDMPDVQPEGLAALTAAALGVGRRMVDLAARGDFRELLVRGADGYLATYAAGPAAVLTLLADDRVNVGRLHLEGRRCGARIAELVAARSAGERPFGAGGGRLPPPQVGGRIQGALPLRIPPQSRHRP
;
A
#
# COMPACT_ATOMS: atom_id res chain seq x y z
N MET A 1 -14.05 6.13 13.84
CA MET A 1 -15.47 5.71 13.76
C MET A 1 -15.97 5.48 12.34
N ALA A 2 -16.12 6.48 11.44
CA ALA A 2 -16.69 6.19 10.11
C ALA A 2 -15.85 5.22 9.25
N VAL A 3 -14.55 5.50 9.10
CA VAL A 3 -13.63 4.63 8.32
C VAL A 3 -13.52 3.23 8.93
N GLU A 4 -13.39 3.14 10.24
CA GLU A 4 -13.35 1.87 10.98
C GLU A 4 -14.58 1.00 10.66
N VAL A 5 -15.78 1.57 10.66
CA VAL A 5 -17.00 0.86 10.30
C VAL A 5 -17.00 0.43 8.83
N GLU A 6 -16.55 1.30 7.91
CA GLU A 6 -16.47 0.96 6.49
C GLU A 6 -15.44 -0.14 6.20
N VAL A 7 -14.29 -0.10 6.86
CA VAL A 7 -13.23 -1.11 6.76
C VAL A 7 -13.73 -2.43 7.38
N ALA A 8 -14.35 -2.40 8.56
CA ALA A 8 -14.94 -3.58 9.19
C ALA A 8 -15.99 -4.25 8.28
N ASN A 9 -16.85 -3.44 7.65
CA ASN A 9 -17.82 -3.95 6.67
C ASN A 9 -17.14 -4.61 5.46
N GLU A 10 -16.02 -4.07 4.97
CA GLU A 10 -15.28 -4.71 3.88
C GLU A 10 -14.63 -6.02 4.31
N LEU A 11 -14.05 -6.08 5.52
CA LEU A 11 -13.51 -7.33 6.08
C LEU A 11 -14.61 -8.40 6.20
N HIS A 12 -15.80 -8.01 6.70
CA HIS A 12 -16.93 -8.92 6.81
C HIS A 12 -17.38 -9.46 5.44
N ARG A 13 -17.47 -8.58 4.42
CA ARG A 13 -17.78 -9.01 3.05
C ARG A 13 -16.71 -9.92 2.47
N LEU A 14 -15.43 -9.69 2.78
CA LEU A 14 -14.33 -10.55 2.36
C LEU A 14 -14.50 -11.96 2.95
N ARG A 15 -14.75 -12.06 4.26
CA ARG A 15 -14.98 -13.37 4.92
C ARG A 15 -16.21 -14.09 4.39
N ALA A 16 -17.27 -13.37 4.03
CA ALA A 16 -18.44 -13.95 3.36
C ALA A 16 -18.10 -14.50 1.95
N ARG A 17 -17.18 -13.85 1.21
CA ARG A 17 -16.70 -14.33 -0.10
C ARG A 17 -15.67 -15.45 0.01
N MET A 18 -15.00 -15.61 1.15
CA MET A 18 -13.96 -16.60 1.40
C MET A 18 -14.13 -17.29 2.75
N PRO A 19 -14.98 -18.33 2.83
CA PRO A 19 -15.22 -19.07 4.08
C PRO A 19 -13.98 -19.74 4.70
N GLN A 20 -12.92 -19.98 3.92
CA GLN A 20 -11.65 -20.53 4.40
C GLN A 20 -10.81 -19.51 5.21
N LEU A 21 -11.22 -18.23 5.25
CA LEU A 21 -10.58 -17.23 6.09
C LEU A 21 -11.00 -17.42 7.54
N THR A 22 -10.02 -17.75 8.37
CA THR A 22 -10.18 -17.87 9.83
C THR A 22 -10.09 -16.51 10.51
N GLY A 23 -9.48 -15.51 9.88
CA GLY A 23 -9.43 -14.14 10.39
C GLY A 23 -9.00 -13.10 9.37
N ALA A 24 -9.38 -11.84 9.59
CA ALA A 24 -8.95 -10.70 8.80
C ALA A 24 -8.67 -9.47 9.67
N LEU A 25 -7.57 -8.77 9.40
CA LEU A 25 -7.12 -7.58 10.12
C LEU A 25 -6.80 -6.48 9.14
N ALA A 26 -7.32 -5.28 9.37
CA ALA A 26 -6.80 -4.06 8.77
C ALA A 26 -6.08 -3.26 9.85
N ALA A 27 -4.85 -2.85 9.56
CA ALA A 27 -4.04 -2.04 10.47
C ALA A 27 -3.38 -0.89 9.71
N GLY A 28 -2.99 0.15 10.44
CA GLY A 28 -2.12 1.20 9.94
C GLY A 28 -0.70 0.69 9.71
N ALA A 29 0.05 1.41 8.89
CA ALA A 29 1.49 1.15 8.71
C ALA A 29 2.32 1.38 10.00
N ASP A 30 1.71 2.00 11.01
CA ASP A 30 2.23 2.21 12.37
C ASP A 30 1.93 1.04 13.33
N GLY A 31 1.13 0.05 12.89
CA GLY A 31 0.74 -1.09 13.71
C GLY A 31 -0.50 -0.85 14.59
N LEU A 32 -1.24 0.25 14.38
CA LEU A 32 -2.52 0.47 15.06
C LEU A 32 -3.67 -0.23 14.33
N VAL A 33 -4.57 -0.87 15.07
CA VAL A 33 -5.72 -1.57 14.50
C VAL A 33 -6.70 -0.56 13.89
N LEU A 34 -7.11 -0.79 12.64
CA LEU A 34 -8.17 -0.03 11.97
C LEU A 34 -9.51 -0.74 12.06
N ALA A 35 -9.52 -2.06 11.85
CA ALA A 35 -10.68 -2.94 12.01
C ALA A 35 -10.21 -4.39 12.04
N GLN A 36 -11.03 -5.28 12.61
CA GLN A 36 -10.75 -6.71 12.66
C GLN A 36 -12.03 -7.55 12.51
N ASP A 37 -11.86 -8.75 12.00
CA ASP A 37 -12.85 -9.82 11.97
C ASP A 37 -12.11 -11.16 12.17
N MET A 38 -11.71 -11.44 13.42
CA MET A 38 -11.06 -12.71 13.81
C MET A 38 -11.47 -13.12 15.22
N PRO A 39 -11.76 -14.40 15.47
CA PRO A 39 -11.84 -14.97 16.81
C PRO A 39 -10.44 -15.35 17.32
N ASP A 40 -10.26 -15.35 18.64
CA ASP A 40 -9.15 -16.02 19.35
C ASP A 40 -7.71 -15.50 19.08
N VAL A 41 -7.56 -14.31 18.50
CA VAL A 41 -6.26 -13.64 18.28
C VAL A 41 -6.29 -12.24 18.89
N GLN A 42 -5.19 -11.81 19.53
CA GLN A 42 -5.01 -10.42 19.97
C GLN A 42 -4.68 -9.55 18.75
N PRO A 43 -5.61 -8.68 18.29
CA PRO A 43 -5.43 -7.94 17.05
C PRO A 43 -4.30 -6.92 17.14
N GLU A 44 -4.01 -6.36 18.32
CA GLU A 44 -2.95 -5.36 18.52
C GLU A 44 -1.57 -5.97 18.28
N GLY A 45 -1.31 -7.16 18.82
CA GLY A 45 -0.04 -7.85 18.62
C GLY A 45 0.19 -8.24 17.16
N LEU A 46 -0.86 -8.73 16.49
CA LEU A 46 -0.81 -9.06 15.07
C LEU A 46 -0.63 -7.81 14.20
N ALA A 47 -1.26 -6.69 14.54
CA ALA A 47 -1.11 -5.41 13.85
C ALA A 47 0.35 -4.91 13.92
N ALA A 48 0.94 -4.92 15.10
CA ALA A 48 2.34 -4.51 15.29
C ALA A 48 3.31 -5.39 14.50
N LEU A 49 3.16 -6.71 14.56
CA LEU A 49 4.01 -7.66 13.82
C LEU A 49 3.85 -7.52 12.31
N THR A 50 2.63 -7.30 11.81
CA THR A 50 2.38 -7.15 10.38
C THR A 50 2.87 -5.81 9.84
N ALA A 51 2.78 -4.74 10.61
CA ALA A 51 3.42 -3.46 10.28
C ALA A 51 4.95 -3.57 10.24
N ALA A 52 5.56 -4.27 11.21
CA ALA A 52 6.99 -4.56 11.19
C ALA A 52 7.39 -5.40 9.96
N ALA A 53 6.63 -6.47 9.65
CA ALA A 53 6.85 -7.32 8.49
C ALA A 53 6.70 -6.55 7.16
N LEU A 54 5.75 -5.62 7.07
CA LEU A 54 5.62 -4.71 5.93
C LEU A 54 6.88 -3.85 5.75
N GLY A 55 7.41 -3.28 6.83
CA GLY A 55 8.65 -2.49 6.79
C GLY A 55 9.84 -3.32 6.31
N VAL A 56 9.99 -4.53 6.84
CA VAL A 56 11.03 -5.48 6.41
C VAL A 56 10.84 -5.88 4.93
N GLY A 57 9.61 -6.20 4.53
CA GLY A 57 9.26 -6.59 3.17
C GLY A 57 9.57 -5.49 2.15
N ARG A 58 9.19 -4.23 2.45
CA ARG A 58 9.56 -3.05 1.65
C ARG A 58 11.07 -2.95 1.49
N ARG A 59 11.82 -3.06 2.59
CA ARG A 59 13.28 -2.99 2.53
C ARG A 59 13.90 -4.12 1.72
N MET A 60 13.36 -5.34 1.81
CA MET A 60 13.83 -6.49 1.03
C MET A 60 13.63 -6.29 -0.47
N VAL A 61 12.44 -5.86 -0.90
CA VAL A 61 12.16 -5.66 -2.33
C VAL A 61 12.94 -4.48 -2.91
N ASP A 62 13.16 -3.42 -2.12
CA ASP A 62 14.01 -2.29 -2.49
C ASP A 62 15.45 -2.74 -2.73
N LEU A 63 16.03 -3.47 -1.77
CA LEU A 63 17.40 -3.99 -1.87
C LEU A 63 17.57 -5.00 -3.01
N ALA A 64 16.55 -5.79 -3.30
CA ALA A 64 16.55 -6.75 -4.39
C ALA A 64 16.17 -6.12 -5.75
N ALA A 65 15.90 -4.81 -5.81
CA ALA A 65 15.40 -4.10 -6.99
C ALA A 65 14.21 -4.82 -7.65
N ARG A 66 13.23 -5.25 -6.84
CA ARG A 66 12.02 -5.97 -7.29
C ARG A 66 10.78 -5.08 -7.38
N GLY A 67 10.96 -3.76 -7.27
CA GLY A 67 9.87 -2.79 -7.26
C GLY A 67 9.17 -2.73 -5.91
N ASP A 68 7.92 -2.26 -5.91
CA ASP A 68 7.17 -2.02 -4.67
C ASP A 68 6.75 -3.32 -3.97
N PHE A 69 6.71 -3.29 -2.64
CA PHE A 69 6.14 -4.38 -1.86
C PHE A 69 4.66 -4.53 -2.19
N ARG A 70 4.26 -5.75 -2.54
CA ARG A 70 2.87 -6.08 -2.87
C ARG A 70 2.22 -6.89 -1.76
N GLU A 71 2.87 -7.98 -1.37
CA GLU A 71 2.35 -8.94 -0.42
C GLU A 71 3.46 -9.82 0.18
N LEU A 72 3.18 -10.39 1.35
CA LEU A 72 3.97 -11.40 2.04
C LEU A 72 3.05 -12.58 2.36
N LEU A 73 3.49 -13.80 2.08
CA LEU A 73 2.79 -15.03 2.45
C LEU A 73 3.68 -15.86 3.38
N VAL A 74 3.15 -16.21 4.54
CA VAL A 74 3.77 -17.10 5.51
C VAL A 74 2.93 -18.36 5.62
N ARG A 75 3.55 -19.53 5.44
CA ARG A 75 2.90 -20.82 5.66
C ARG A 75 3.31 -21.36 7.03
N GLY A 76 2.32 -21.57 7.90
CA GLY A 76 2.46 -22.31 9.15
C GLY A 76 2.09 -23.77 8.99
N ALA A 77 2.21 -24.53 10.09
CA ALA A 77 1.75 -25.93 10.12
C ALA A 77 0.24 -26.03 9.91
N ASP A 78 -0.52 -25.08 10.47
CA ASP A 78 -1.99 -25.13 10.54
C ASP A 78 -2.70 -24.17 9.57
N GLY A 79 -1.96 -23.55 8.65
CA GLY A 79 -2.56 -22.62 7.69
C GLY A 79 -1.61 -21.56 7.14
N TYR A 80 -2.19 -20.46 6.69
CA TYR A 80 -1.50 -19.37 6.04
C TYR A 80 -1.80 -18.03 6.70
N LEU A 81 -0.78 -17.17 6.73
CA LEU A 81 -0.89 -15.76 7.03
C LEU A 81 -0.44 -14.99 5.79
N ALA A 82 -1.31 -14.13 5.27
CA ALA A 82 -1.04 -13.33 4.07
C ALA A 82 -1.22 -11.84 4.38
N THR A 83 -0.18 -11.05 4.15
CA THR A 83 -0.19 -9.60 4.36
C THR A 83 -0.11 -8.90 3.02
N TYR A 84 -1.00 -7.95 2.76
CA TYR A 84 -1.12 -7.19 1.52
C TYR A 84 -0.98 -5.70 1.80
N ALA A 85 -0.23 -4.99 0.96
CA ALA A 85 -0.20 -3.53 1.02
C ALA A 85 -1.61 -2.97 0.71
N ALA A 86 -2.13 -2.13 1.60
CA ALA A 86 -3.41 -1.43 1.43
C ALA A 86 -3.14 0.09 1.30
N GLY A 87 -2.37 0.45 0.27
CA GLY A 87 -1.90 1.82 0.07
C GLY A 87 -0.69 2.17 0.95
N PRO A 88 -0.37 3.47 1.10
CA PRO A 88 0.81 3.91 1.85
C PRO A 88 0.63 3.81 3.37
N ALA A 89 -0.61 3.98 3.85
CA ALA A 89 -0.93 4.18 5.26
C ALA A 89 -1.53 2.95 5.97
N ALA A 90 -1.88 1.90 5.22
CA ALA A 90 -2.55 0.73 5.78
C ALA A 90 -2.03 -0.59 5.22
N VAL A 91 -2.34 -1.66 5.94
CA VAL A 91 -2.00 -3.04 5.62
C VAL A 91 -3.19 -3.94 5.93
N LEU A 92 -3.44 -4.92 5.06
CA LEU A 92 -4.43 -5.98 5.26
C LEU A 92 -3.70 -7.29 5.58
N THR A 93 -4.07 -7.95 6.67
CA THR A 93 -3.56 -9.28 7.03
C THR A 93 -4.71 -10.28 7.10
N LEU A 94 -4.54 -11.41 6.42
CA LEU A 94 -5.51 -12.49 6.35
C LEU A 94 -4.93 -13.75 6.98
N LEU A 95 -5.76 -14.44 7.76
CA LEU A 95 -5.49 -15.76 8.30
C LEU A 95 -6.40 -16.76 7.57
N ALA A 96 -5.83 -17.87 7.12
CA ALA A 96 -6.55 -18.87 6.37
C ALA A 96 -6.13 -20.28 6.79
N ASP A 97 -7.03 -21.25 6.65
CA ASP A 97 -6.72 -22.65 6.88
C ASP A 97 -5.73 -23.23 5.84
N ASP A 98 -5.22 -24.43 6.11
CA ASP A 98 -4.23 -25.12 5.29
C ASP A 98 -4.75 -25.59 3.91
N ARG A 99 -6.08 -25.64 3.74
CA ARG A 99 -6.77 -26.03 2.50
C ARG A 99 -7.16 -24.83 1.65
N VAL A 100 -6.79 -23.61 2.06
CA VAL A 100 -7.11 -22.41 1.29
C VAL A 100 -6.51 -22.48 -0.12
N ASN A 101 -7.30 -22.08 -1.11
CA ASN A 101 -6.77 -21.84 -2.44
C ASN A 101 -5.94 -20.54 -2.42
N VAL A 102 -4.61 -20.67 -2.42
CA VAL A 102 -3.66 -19.55 -2.36
C VAL A 102 -3.86 -18.55 -3.51
N GLY A 103 -4.16 -19.03 -4.72
CA GLY A 103 -4.45 -18.16 -5.86
C GLY A 103 -5.68 -17.27 -5.60
N ARG A 104 -6.76 -17.86 -5.06
CA ARG A 104 -7.96 -17.12 -4.67
C ARG A 104 -7.70 -16.18 -3.50
N LEU A 105 -6.88 -16.59 -2.52
CA LEU A 105 -6.46 -15.75 -1.40
C LEU A 105 -5.77 -14.48 -1.89
N HIS A 106 -4.84 -14.58 -2.84
CA HIS A 106 -4.22 -13.40 -3.44
C HIS A 106 -5.19 -12.54 -4.23
N LEU A 107 -6.09 -13.15 -5.02
CA LEU A 107 -7.07 -12.40 -5.81
C LEU A 107 -7.97 -11.54 -4.92
N GLU A 108 -8.59 -12.15 -3.91
CA GLU A 108 -9.50 -11.46 -3.00
C GLU A 108 -8.77 -10.54 -2.02
N GLY A 109 -7.59 -10.95 -1.52
CA GLY A 109 -6.75 -10.15 -0.64
C GLY A 109 -6.28 -8.85 -1.31
N ARG A 110 -5.81 -8.91 -2.56
CA ARG A 110 -5.43 -7.71 -3.32
C ARG A 110 -6.62 -6.80 -3.59
N ARG A 111 -7.79 -7.37 -3.94
CA ARG A 111 -9.02 -6.61 -4.16
C ARG A 111 -9.47 -5.89 -2.89
N CYS A 112 -9.50 -6.60 -1.76
CA CYS A 112 -9.86 -6.03 -0.47
C CYS A 112 -8.84 -4.97 -0.02
N GLY A 113 -7.54 -5.23 -0.17
CA GLY A 113 -6.48 -4.27 0.16
C GLY A 113 -6.58 -2.98 -0.63
N ALA A 114 -6.86 -3.07 -1.94
CA ALA A 114 -7.12 -1.89 -2.78
C ALA A 114 -8.35 -1.10 -2.28
N ARG A 115 -9.44 -1.79 -1.91
CA ARG A 115 -10.63 -1.14 -1.38
C ARG A 115 -10.37 -0.43 -0.05
N ILE A 116 -9.63 -1.07 0.86
CA ILE A 116 -9.24 -0.47 2.14
C ILE A 116 -8.37 0.78 1.90
N ALA A 117 -7.45 0.73 0.94
CA ALA A 117 -6.62 1.88 0.58
C ALA A 117 -7.47 3.10 0.19
N GLU A 118 -8.52 2.89 -0.60
CA GLU A 118 -9.47 3.94 -1.00
C GLU A 118 -10.21 4.54 0.21
N LEU A 119 -10.72 3.69 1.10
CA LEU A 119 -11.45 4.11 2.31
C LEU A 119 -10.56 4.94 3.24
N VAL A 120 -9.31 4.51 3.46
CA VAL A 120 -8.36 5.22 4.31
C VAL A 120 -7.92 6.54 3.67
N ALA A 121 -7.63 6.55 2.36
CA ALA A 121 -7.23 7.77 1.65
C ALA A 121 -8.33 8.85 1.65
N ALA A 122 -9.59 8.45 1.51
CA ALA A 122 -10.73 9.38 1.55
C ALA A 122 -10.80 10.16 2.88
N ARG A 123 -10.41 9.53 3.99
CA ARG A 123 -10.35 10.19 5.30
C ARG A 123 -9.22 11.19 5.41
N SER A 124 -8.00 10.80 5.03
CA SER A 124 -6.85 11.71 5.08
C SER A 124 -7.04 12.93 4.19
N ALA A 125 -7.76 12.79 3.07
CA ALA A 125 -8.11 13.90 2.19
C ALA A 125 -9.10 14.89 2.83
N GLY A 126 -10.03 14.40 3.66
CA GLY A 126 -11.00 15.21 4.42
C GLY A 126 -10.45 15.78 5.74
N GLU A 127 -9.33 15.26 6.26
CA GLU A 127 -8.60 15.81 7.41
C GLU A 127 -7.60 16.90 7.05
N ARG A 128 -7.35 17.15 5.75
CA ARG A 128 -6.52 18.28 5.34
C ARG A 128 -7.10 19.57 5.97
N PRO A 129 -6.31 20.30 6.79
CA PRO A 129 -6.80 21.54 7.36
C PRO A 129 -7.26 22.44 6.22
N PHE A 130 -8.53 22.85 6.26
CA PHE A 130 -9.05 23.96 5.48
C PHE A 130 -8.29 25.21 5.96
N GLY A 131 -7.09 25.44 5.41
CA GLY A 131 -6.15 26.40 5.99
C GLY A 131 -4.78 26.52 5.30
N ALA A 132 -4.59 25.99 4.09
CA ALA A 132 -3.51 26.42 3.21
C ALA A 132 -4.12 27.26 2.07
N GLY A 133 -4.59 28.46 2.45
CA GLY A 133 -5.12 29.42 1.50
C GLY A 133 -4.03 29.98 0.58
N GLY A 134 -4.40 30.16 -0.70
CA GLY A 134 -4.21 31.45 -1.36
C GLY A 134 -2.78 31.92 -1.61
N GLY A 135 -1.96 31.12 -2.29
CA GLY A 135 -0.86 31.66 -3.09
C GLY A 135 -1.32 31.89 -4.52
N ARG A 136 -1.74 33.12 -4.85
CA ARG A 136 -1.98 33.55 -6.23
C ARG A 136 -0.72 33.21 -7.05
N LEU A 137 -0.81 32.30 -8.02
CA LEU A 137 0.28 32.12 -8.97
C LEU A 137 0.54 33.49 -9.63
N PRO A 138 1.75 34.07 -9.56
CA PRO A 138 2.03 35.26 -10.34
C PRO A 138 1.84 34.93 -11.83
N PRO A 139 1.29 35.85 -12.64
CA PRO A 139 1.09 35.59 -14.06
C PRO A 139 2.43 35.28 -14.74
N PRO A 140 2.42 34.47 -15.82
CA PRO A 140 3.63 34.15 -16.56
C PRO A 140 4.27 35.44 -17.07
N GLN A 141 5.50 35.71 -16.63
CA GLN A 141 6.28 36.84 -17.13
C GLN A 141 6.72 36.52 -18.57
N VAL A 142 5.97 37.04 -19.53
CA VAL A 142 6.39 37.12 -20.92
C VAL A 142 7.23 38.39 -21.07
N GLY A 143 8.55 38.23 -21.20
CA GLY A 143 9.46 39.34 -21.45
C GLY A 143 10.88 38.86 -21.73
N GLY A 144 11.22 38.70 -23.01
CA GLY A 144 12.51 38.15 -23.43
C GLY A 144 13.70 39.11 -23.31
N ARG A 145 14.90 38.52 -23.29
CA ARG A 145 16.04 38.86 -24.18
C ARG A 145 17.18 37.86 -23.98
N ILE A 146 17.78 37.52 -25.11
CA ILE A 146 18.91 36.60 -25.32
C ILE A 146 20.18 37.16 -24.67
N GLN A 147 20.95 36.33 -23.96
CA GLN A 147 22.42 36.35 -23.93
C GLN A 147 22.98 35.20 -23.07
N GLY A 148 23.88 34.39 -23.66
CA GLY A 148 24.68 33.39 -22.94
C GLY A 148 24.54 31.97 -23.49
N ALA A 149 24.91 31.75 -24.76
CA ALA A 149 25.12 30.40 -25.28
C ALA A 149 26.29 29.74 -24.54
N LEU A 150 26.01 28.75 -23.69
CA LEU A 150 27.01 27.79 -23.23
C LEU A 150 27.23 26.76 -24.36
N PRO A 151 28.48 26.42 -24.70
CA PRO A 151 28.78 25.61 -25.88
C PRO A 151 28.35 24.16 -25.69
N LEU A 152 27.53 23.67 -26.61
CA LEU A 152 27.26 22.24 -26.78
C LEU A 152 28.54 21.57 -27.29
N ARG A 153 29.14 20.70 -26.48
CA ARG A 153 30.24 19.81 -26.88
C ARG A 153 29.66 18.73 -27.80
N ILE A 154 29.83 18.89 -29.11
CA ILE A 154 29.49 17.84 -30.09
C ILE A 154 30.60 16.77 -30.03
N PRO A 155 30.29 15.48 -29.81
CA PRO A 155 31.29 14.43 -29.89
C PRO A 155 31.78 14.25 -31.33
N PRO A 156 33.08 13.96 -31.56
CA PRO A 156 33.61 13.79 -32.90
C PRO A 156 32.97 12.58 -33.58
N GLN A 157 32.29 12.82 -34.70
CA GLN A 157 31.81 11.75 -35.57
C GLN A 157 33.02 11.08 -36.23
N SER A 158 33.29 9.84 -35.82
CA SER A 158 34.24 8.95 -36.48
C SER A 158 33.79 8.72 -37.92
N ARG A 159 34.45 9.38 -38.87
CA ARG A 159 34.28 9.07 -40.29
C ARG A 159 34.94 7.73 -40.57
N HIS A 160 34.13 6.69 -40.60
CA HIS A 160 34.45 5.45 -41.28
C HIS A 160 34.59 5.77 -42.78
N ARG A 161 35.77 5.50 -43.36
CA ARG A 161 35.91 5.29 -44.82
C ARG A 161 36.23 3.81 -45.04
N PRO A 162 35.79 3.25 -46.18
CA PRO A 162 35.90 1.82 -46.50
C PRO A 162 37.35 1.38 -46.75
#